data_AF-A0A6I6J0Z5-F1
#
_entry.id   AF-A0A6I6J0Z5-F1
#
_cell.length_a   1.000
_cell.length_b   1.000
_cell.length_c   1.000
_cell.angle_alpha   90.00
_cell.angle_beta   90.00
_cell.angle_gamma   90.00
#
_symmetry.space_group_name_H-M   'P 1'
#
loop_
_entity.id
_entity.type
_entity.pdbx_description
1 polymer ?
#
loop_
_entity_poly.entity_id
_entity_poly.type
_entity_poly.pdbx_seq_one_letter_code
_entity_poly.pdbx_strand_id
1 'polypeptide(L)'
;MTAPVQLPHDSHLRFVMMTDQSEPFVQKVATVLPFVMPAIGGGIGVVLVNMSNLGNPFIYISTGALLGWLVARLIAKPLEAMADRQRSKR
;
A
#
# COMPACT_ATOMS: atom_id res chain seq x y z
N MET A 1 10.10 46.19 -42.10
CA MET A 1 9.46 45.93 -40.79
C MET A 1 8.97 44.49 -40.80
N THR A 2 9.71 43.57 -40.20
CA THR A 2 9.34 42.16 -40.07
C THR A 2 9.66 41.74 -38.64
N ALA A 3 8.63 41.57 -37.82
CA ALA A 3 8.78 41.11 -36.44
C ALA A 3 9.11 39.60 -36.44
N PRO A 4 10.02 39.14 -35.57
CA PRO A 4 10.29 37.71 -35.41
C PRO A 4 9.10 37.03 -34.70
N VAL A 5 8.57 35.98 -35.32
CA VAL A 5 7.53 35.12 -34.75
C VAL A 5 8.16 34.24 -33.67
N GLN A 6 7.75 34.43 -32.43
CA GLN A 6 8.26 33.71 -31.26
C GLN A 6 7.43 32.44 -31.04
N LEU A 7 8.01 31.27 -31.31
CA LEU A 7 7.38 29.96 -31.11
C LEU A 7 7.54 29.49 -29.65
N PRO A 8 6.51 28.88 -29.04
CA PRO A 8 6.55 28.46 -27.64
C PRO A 8 7.29 27.13 -27.52
N HIS A 9 8.56 27.18 -27.07
CA HIS A 9 9.46 26.02 -27.00
C HIS A 9 9.40 25.20 -25.69
N ASP A 10 8.51 25.55 -24.75
CA ASP A 10 8.60 25.05 -23.36
C ASP A 10 7.56 24.00 -22.94
N SER A 11 6.68 23.56 -23.85
CA SER A 11 5.60 22.60 -23.53
C SER A 11 6.10 21.17 -23.30
N HIS A 12 7.19 20.77 -23.96
CA HIS A 12 7.73 19.42 -23.87
C HIS A 12 8.50 19.17 -22.56
N LEU A 13 9.16 20.19 -22.01
CA LEU A 13 9.90 20.08 -20.74
C LEU A 13 8.97 19.93 -19.53
N ARG A 14 7.79 20.58 -19.56
CA ARG A 14 6.77 20.37 -18.53
C ARG A 14 6.19 18.96 -18.54
N PHE A 15 6.03 18.36 -19.71
CA PHE A 15 5.45 17.02 -19.85
C PHE A 15 6.38 15.93 -19.34
N VAL A 16 7.71 16.07 -19.58
CA VAL A 16 8.72 15.10 -19.12
C VAL A 16 8.96 15.15 -17.61
N MET A 17 8.81 16.31 -16.96
CA MET A 17 8.85 16.37 -15.48
C MET A 17 7.62 15.72 -14.81
N MET A 18 6.52 15.48 -15.53
CA MET A 18 5.27 15.00 -14.95
C MET A 18 5.16 13.46 -14.89
N THR A 19 6.10 12.72 -15.50
CA THR A 19 6.04 11.25 -15.63
C THR A 19 6.80 10.46 -14.56
N ASP A 20 7.51 11.10 -13.62
CA ASP A 20 8.19 10.40 -12.52
C ASP A 20 7.31 10.22 -11.26
N GLN A 21 6.00 10.09 -11.46
CA GLN A 21 5.05 9.65 -10.42
C GLN A 21 4.93 8.12 -10.39
N SER A 22 6.08 7.44 -10.34
CA SER A 22 6.10 6.06 -9.88
C SER A 22 5.69 6.11 -8.40
N GLU A 23 4.41 5.86 -8.07
CA GLU A 23 4.04 5.74 -6.66
C GLU A 23 5.01 4.76 -6.01
N PRO A 24 5.76 5.18 -4.97
CA PRO A 24 6.79 4.36 -4.37
C PRO A 24 6.17 3.02 -4.05
N PHE A 25 6.81 1.93 -4.45
CA PHE A 25 6.34 0.55 -4.24
C PHE A 25 5.73 0.32 -2.84
N VAL A 26 6.29 1.01 -1.84
CA VAL A 26 5.79 1.17 -0.47
C VAL A 26 4.30 1.56 -0.37
N GLN A 27 3.82 2.57 -1.11
CA GLN A 27 2.41 2.99 -1.11
C GLN A 27 1.49 1.93 -1.70
N LYS A 28 1.92 1.28 -2.79
CA LYS A 28 1.17 0.15 -3.38
C LYS A 28 1.05 -1.00 -2.39
N VAL A 29 2.14 -1.35 -1.72
CA VAL A 29 2.15 -2.41 -0.69
C VAL A 29 1.28 -2.02 0.51
N ALA A 30 1.40 -0.79 1.01
CA ALA A 30 0.60 -0.29 2.13
C ALA A 30 -0.91 -0.32 1.83
N THR A 31 -1.30 -0.04 0.59
CA THR A 31 -2.71 -0.09 0.13
C THR A 31 -3.27 -1.51 0.12
N VAL A 32 -2.45 -2.50 -0.26
CA VAL A 32 -2.90 -3.89 -0.43
C VAL A 32 -2.80 -4.70 0.88
N LEU A 33 -1.85 -4.34 1.75
CA LEU A 33 -1.60 -4.99 3.05
C LEU A 33 -2.86 -5.24 3.90
N PRO A 34 -3.77 -4.26 4.12
CA PRO A 34 -4.94 -4.45 4.98
C PRO A 34 -5.97 -5.42 4.40
N PHE A 35 -5.89 -5.78 3.11
CA PHE A 35 -6.79 -6.76 2.48
C PHE A 35 -6.20 -8.16 2.46
N VAL A 36 -4.89 -8.28 2.24
CA VAL A 36 -4.21 -9.58 2.13
C VAL A 36 -3.93 -10.21 3.49
N MET A 37 -3.49 -9.41 4.47
CA MET A 37 -3.12 -9.93 5.79
C MET A 37 -4.27 -10.57 6.58
N PRO A 38 -5.52 -10.05 6.57
CA PRO A 38 -6.65 -10.74 7.19
C PRO A 38 -6.95 -12.09 6.52
N ALA A 39 -6.80 -12.20 5.20
CA ALA A 39 -7.00 -13.45 4.48
C ALA A 39 -5.94 -14.49 4.88
N ILE A 40 -4.67 -14.08 4.98
CA ILE A 40 -3.59 -14.94 5.48
C ILE A 40 -3.86 -15.36 6.93
N GLY A 41 -4.21 -14.41 7.81
CA GLY A 41 -4.51 -14.69 9.21
C GLY A 41 -5.71 -15.63 9.39
N GLY A 42 -6.77 -15.44 8.62
CA GLY A 42 -7.94 -16.34 8.60
C GLY A 42 -7.57 -17.73 8.08
N GLY A 43 -6.75 -17.82 7.03
CA GLY A 43 -6.24 -19.09 6.50
C GLY A 43 -5.40 -19.87 7.52
N ILE A 44 -4.53 -19.19 8.27
CA ILE A 44 -3.80 -19.79 9.40
C ILE A 44 -4.78 -20.32 10.45
N GLY A 45 -5.84 -19.55 10.76
CA GLY A 45 -6.92 -19.99 11.65
C GLY A 45 -7.61 -21.26 11.17
N VAL A 46 -7.87 -21.40 9.86
CA VAL A 46 -8.44 -22.62 9.26
C VAL A 46 -7.49 -23.80 9.44
N VAL A 47 -6.20 -23.64 9.14
CA VAL A 47 -5.20 -24.71 9.29
C VAL A 47 -5.09 -25.17 10.75
N LEU A 48 -5.07 -24.23 11.70
CA LEU A 48 -5.00 -24.53 13.13
C LEU A 48 -6.21 -25.34 13.61
N VAL A 49 -7.43 -24.95 13.21
CA VAL A 49 -8.64 -25.69 13.59
C VAL A 49 -8.60 -27.12 13.04
N ASN A 50 -8.16 -27.29 11.80
CA ASN A 50 -8.09 -28.61 11.16
C ASN A 50 -6.99 -29.51 11.75
N MET A 51 -5.83 -28.95 12.11
CA MET A 51 -4.73 -29.76 12.67
C MET A 51 -4.95 -30.14 14.14
N SER A 52 -5.62 -29.29 14.91
CA SER A 52 -5.68 -29.43 16.37
C SER A 52 -7.07 -29.81 16.88
N ASN A 53 -8.03 -30.04 15.98
CA ASN A 53 -9.44 -30.31 16.29
C ASN A 53 -10.01 -29.34 17.35
N LEU A 54 -9.64 -28.07 17.22
CA LEU A 54 -9.92 -27.04 18.21
C LEU A 54 -11.36 -26.57 18.11
N GLY A 55 -12.18 -26.96 19.08
CA GLY A 55 -13.43 -26.30 19.46
C GLY A 55 -14.26 -25.70 18.32
N ASN A 56 -14.75 -24.47 18.50
CA ASN A 56 -15.57 -23.79 17.50
C ASN A 56 -14.69 -23.15 16.40
N PRO A 57 -14.76 -23.62 15.13
CA PRO A 57 -13.95 -23.10 14.03
C PRO A 57 -14.08 -21.59 13.82
N PHE A 58 -15.30 -21.06 14.01
CA PHE A 58 -15.59 -19.65 13.76
C PHE A 58 -14.73 -18.74 14.64
N ILE A 59 -14.45 -19.14 15.89
CA ILE A 59 -13.65 -18.33 16.81
C ILE A 59 -12.23 -18.18 16.28
N TYR A 60 -11.59 -19.28 15.91
CA TYR A 60 -10.19 -19.27 15.48
C TYR A 60 -9.99 -18.61 14.12
N ILE A 61 -10.89 -18.84 13.17
CA ILE A 61 -10.83 -18.19 11.85
C ILE A 61 -11.04 -16.69 12.01
N SER A 62 -12.05 -16.26 12.77
CA SER A 62 -12.32 -14.84 13.02
C SER A 62 -11.17 -14.16 13.76
N THR A 63 -10.64 -14.82 14.80
CA THR A 63 -9.52 -14.31 15.60
C THR A 63 -8.26 -14.21 14.74
N GLY A 64 -7.98 -15.21 13.92
CA GLY A 64 -6.87 -15.18 12.96
C GLY A 64 -7.00 -14.02 11.96
N ALA A 65 -8.18 -13.81 11.39
CA ALA A 65 -8.43 -12.71 10.46
C ALA A 65 -8.28 -11.33 11.14
N LEU A 66 -8.81 -11.17 12.35
CA LEU A 66 -8.68 -9.94 13.14
C LEU A 66 -7.22 -9.66 13.52
N LEU A 67 -6.46 -10.69 13.90
CA LEU A 67 -5.03 -10.57 14.19
C LEU A 67 -4.24 -10.19 12.94
N GLY A 68 -4.52 -10.83 11.80
CA GLY A 68 -3.93 -10.47 10.51
C GLY A 68 -4.19 -9.00 10.16
N TRP A 69 -5.43 -8.54 10.32
CA TRP A 69 -5.78 -7.14 10.12
C TRP A 69 -5.05 -6.18 11.06
N LEU A 70 -4.96 -6.53 12.36
CA LEU A 70 -4.26 -5.72 13.35
C LEU A 70 -2.78 -5.57 12.99
N VAL A 71 -2.13 -6.67 12.63
CA VAL A 71 -0.73 -6.68 12.18
C VAL A 71 -0.56 -5.82 10.93
N ALA A 72 -1.46 -5.91 9.95
CA ALA A 72 -1.44 -5.07 8.76
C ALA A 72 -1.47 -3.58 9.12
N ARG A 73 -2.32 -3.19 10.07
CA ARG A 73 -2.41 -1.80 10.56
C ARG A 73 -1.16 -1.34 11.28
N LEU A 74 -0.55 -2.21 12.06
CA LEU A 74 0.71 -1.92 12.76
C LEU A 74 1.87 -1.72 11.79
N ILE A 75 1.87 -2.41 10.65
CA ILE A 75 2.88 -2.28 9.61
C ILE A 75 2.59 -1.09 8.69
N ALA A 76 1.34 -0.86 8.29
CA ALA A 76 0.98 0.25 7.41
C ALA A 76 1.29 1.62 8.02
N LYS A 77 1.02 1.82 9.32
CA LYS A 77 1.28 3.08 10.04
C LYS A 77 2.72 3.62 9.91
N PRO A 78 3.79 2.85 10.21
CA PRO A 78 5.16 3.32 10.05
C PRO A 78 5.54 3.51 8.59
N LEU A 79 5.03 2.69 7.67
CA LEU A 79 5.27 2.83 6.23
C LEU A 79 4.68 4.15 5.69
N GLU A 80 3.47 4.50 6.08
CA GLU A 80 2.84 5.80 5.78
C GLU A 80 3.65 6.96 6.39
N ALA A 81 4.04 6.84 7.67
CA ALA A 81 4.83 7.87 8.34
C ALA A 81 6.22 8.09 7.70
N MET A 82 6.84 7.03 7.17
CA MET A 82 8.11 7.13 6.41
C MET A 82 7.90 7.76 5.04
N ALA A 83 6.80 7.43 4.35
CA ALA A 83 6.44 8.03 3.06
C ALA A 83 6.19 9.55 3.19
N ASP A 84 5.48 9.98 4.24
CA ASP A 84 5.22 11.40 4.51
C ASP A 84 6.52 12.17 4.78
N ARG A 85 7.46 11.57 5.53
CA ARG A 85 8.78 12.18 5.77
C ARG A 85 9.61 12.35 4.50
N GLN A 86 9.49 11.44 3.54
CA GLN A 86 10.16 11.56 2.24
C GLN A 86 9.55 12.68 1.39
N ARG A 87 8.23 12.87 1.48
CA ARG A 87 7.50 13.93 0.79
C ARG A 87 7.81 15.32 1.31
N SER A 88 8.03 15.47 2.63
CA SER A 88 8.40 16.75 3.26
C SER A 88 9.84 17.21 2.98
N LYS A 89 10.71 16.32 2.47
CA LYS A 89 12.11 16.64 2.16
C LYS A 89 12.37 16.93 0.67
N ARG A 90 11.39 16.71 -0.19
CA ARG A 90 11.41 17.12 -1.60
C ARG A 90 10.76 18.49 -1.73
#